data_AF-A0A5K1C533-F1
#
_entry.id   AF-A0A5K1C533-F1
#
_cell.length_a   1.000
_cell.length_b   1.000
_cell.length_c   1.000
_cell.angle_alpha   90.00
_cell.angle_beta   90.00
_cell.angle_gamma   90.00
#
_symmetry.space_group_name_H-M   'P 1'
#
loop_
_entity.id
_entity.type
_entity.pdbx_description
1 polymer ?
#
loop_
_entity_poly.entity_id
_entity_poly.type
_entity_poly.pdbx_seq_one_letter_code
_entity_poly.pdbx_strand_id
1 'polypeptide(L)' 'VWRVNDQSKTLIPPNEQLKFYSGDCYIFQYTYPGEHKEECLIGTWLGKQSVE' A
#
# COMPACT_ATOMS: atom_id res chain seq x y z
N VAL A 1 3.28 3.73 0.71
CA VAL A 1 1.95 3.11 0.49
C VAL A 1 1.11 4.03 -0.38
N TRP A 2 0.32 3.47 -1.30
CA TRP A 2 -0.62 4.21 -2.15
C TRP A 2 -2.05 3.77 -1.85
N ARG A 3 -2.99 4.71 -1.77
CA ARG A 3 -4.43 4.43 -1.82
C ARG A 3 -4.86 4.34 -3.28
N VAL A 4 -5.68 3.35 -3.60
CA VAL A 4 -6.25 3.14 -4.93
C VAL A 4 -7.68 3.66 -4.94
N ASN A 5 -7.96 4.60 -5.85
CA ASN A 5 -9.30 5.12 -6.11
C ASN A 5 -9.56 5.03 -7.62
N ASP A 6 -10.43 4.11 -8.02
CA ASP A 6 -10.70 3.76 -9.42
C ASP A 6 -9.40 3.49 -10.21
N GLN A 7 -9.09 4.33 -11.20
CA GLN A 7 -7.90 4.21 -12.05
C GLN A 7 -6.70 5.01 -11.51
N SER A 8 -6.84 5.66 -10.36
CA SER A 8 -5.81 6.54 -9.78
C SER A 8 -5.12 5.93 -8.56
N LYS A 9 -3.85 6.29 -8.35
CA LYS A 9 -3.05 5.92 -7.18
C LYS A 9 -2.58 7.20 -6.49
N THR A 10 -2.95 7.38 -5.23
CA THR A 10 -2.52 8.54 -4.44
C THR A 10 -1.49 8.09 -3.41
N LEU A 11 -0.31 8.70 -3.41
CA LEU A 11 0.71 8.41 -2.40
C LEU A 11 0.23 8.91 -1.03
N ILE A 12 0.29 8.04 -0.02
CA ILE A 12 -0.10 8.38 1.34
C ILE A 12 1.10 8.98 2.08
N PRO A 13 0.95 10.15 2.74
CA PRO A 13 1.97 10.72 3.60
C PRO A 13 2.45 9.75 4.70
N PRO A 14 3.75 9.70 5.04
CA PRO A 14 4.29 8.71 5.98
C PRO A 14 3.57 8.63 7.34
N ASN A 15 3.13 9.78 7.87
CA ASN A 15 2.38 9.89 9.13
C ASN A 15 0.99 9.24 9.08
N GLU A 16 0.43 9.02 7.89
CA GLU A 16 -0.89 8.43 7.69
C GLU A 16 -0.83 6.96 7.29
N GLN A 17 0.35 6.43 6.93
CA GLN A 17 0.52 5.03 6.51
C GLN A 17 0.28 3.99 7.61
N LEU A 18 0.06 4.42 8.86
CA LEU A 18 -0.27 3.55 10.00
C LEU A 18 -1.77 3.22 10.08
N LYS A 19 -2.62 3.91 9.32
CA LYS A 19 -4.07 3.75 9.35
C LYS A 19 -4.56 3.24 8.00
N PHE A 20 -5.19 2.06 8.02
CA PHE A 20 -5.85 1.48 6.86
C PHE A 20 -7.36 1.49 7.09
N TYR A 21 -8.11 1.92 6.09
CA TYR A 21 -9.57 2.00 6.15
C TYR A 21 -10.19 0.86 5.36
N SER A 22 -11.13 0.12 5.97
CA SER A 22 -11.78 -1.05 5.37
C SER A 22 -12.56 -0.78 4.09
N GLY A 23 -12.93 0.48 3.82
CA GLY A 23 -13.61 0.90 2.59
C GLY A 23 -12.68 1.16 1.40
N ASP A 24 -11.37 1.11 1.60
CA ASP A 24 -10.37 1.48 0.60
C ASP A 24 -9.45 0.30 0.25
N CYS A 25 -8.80 0.38 -0.90
CA CYS A 25 -7.73 -0.53 -1.31
C CYS A 25 -6.39 0.18 -1.33
N TYR A 26 -5.33 -0.57 -1.03
CA TYR A 26 -3.98 -0.02 -0.94
C TYR A 26 -2.96 -0.91 -1.66
N ILE A 27 -1.94 -0.26 -2.22
CA ILE A 27 -0.73 -0.91 -2.69
C ILE A 27 0.38 -0.49 -1.74
N PHE A 28 1.19 -1.44 -1.29
CA PHE A 28 2.37 -1.13 -0.49
C PHE A 28 3.61 -1.70 -1.16
N GLN A 29 4.70 -0.96 -0.97
CA GLN A 29 6.04 -1.36 -1.32
C GLN A 29 6.87 -1.21 -0.05
N TYR A 30 7.59 -2.27 0.28
CA TYR A 30 8.51 -2.29 1.41
C TYR A 30 9.89 -2.72 0.91
N THR A 31 10.84 -1.81 0.99
CA THR A 31 12.25 -2.07 0.68
C THR A 31 12.98 -2.45 1.96
N TYR A 32 13.77 -3.52 1.93
CA TYR A 32 14.56 -3.97 3.07
C TYR A 32 15.95 -4.43 2.64
N PRO A 33 16.94 -4.41 3.55
CA PRO A 33 18.27 -4.96 3.26
C PRO A 33 18.18 -6.47 3.12
N GLY A 34 18.45 -7.00 1.93
CA GLY A 34 18.66 -8.43 1.70
C GLY A 34 20.14 -8.81 1.87
N GLU A 35 20.46 -10.10 1.71
CA GLU A 35 21.83 -10.60 1.93
C GLU A 35 22.87 -10.01 0.96
N HIS A 36 22.45 -9.65 -0.26
CA HIS A 36 23.37 -9.20 -1.32
C HIS A 36 23.01 -7.84 -1.90
N LYS A 37 21.76 -7.38 -1.73
CA LYS A 37 21.24 -6.12 -2.25
C LYS A 37 19.96 -5.74 -1.51
N GLU A 38 19.47 -4.52 -1.74
CA GLU A 38 18.11 -4.17 -1.34
C GLU A 38 17.10 -5.08 -2.06
N GLU A 39 16.19 -5.64 -1.27
CA GLU A 39 15.06 -6.42 -1.74
C GLU A 39 13.77 -5.62 -1.56
N CYS A 40 12.77 -5.99 -2.35
CA CYS A 40 11.52 -5.25 -2.44
C CYS A 40 10.34 -6.23 -2.36
N LEU A 41 9.48 -6.02 -1.36
CA LEU A 41 8.19 -6.67 -1.25
C LEU A 41 7.10 -5.71 -1.74
N ILE A 42 6.34 -6.13 -2.75
CA ILE A 42 5.17 -5.41 -3.25
C ILE A 42 3.93 -6.24 -2.94
N GLY A 43 2.92 -5.62 -2.35
CA GLY A 43 1.68 -6.29 -2.02
C GLY A 43 0.47 -5.36 -2.13
N THR A 44 -0.70 -5.98 -2.06
CA THR A 44 -2.00 -5.31 -2.05
C THR A 44 -2.70 -5.58 -0.74
N TRP A 45 -3.40 -4.57 -0.24
CA TRP A 45 -4.35 -4.71 0.85
C TRP A 45 -5.73 -4.36 0.30
N LEU A 46 -6.64 -5.33 0.35
CA LEU A 46 -8.01 -5.19 -0.14
C LEU A 46 -8.93 -4.95 1.04
N GLY A 47 -9.58 -3.78 1.05
CA GLY A 47 -10.52 -3.43 2.09
C GLY A 47 -11.74 -4.34 2.03
N LYS A 48 -12.15 -4.90 3.17
CA LYS A 48 -13.32 -5.79 3.22
C LYS A 48 -14.62 -5.11 2.73
N GLN A 49 -14.69 -3.79 2.83
CA GLN A 49 -15.83 -2.95 2.44
C GLN A 49 -15.49 -2.09 1.22
N SER A 50 -14.37 -2.34 0.53
CA SER A 50 -14.06 -1.65 -0.72
C SER A 50 -15.01 -2.10 -1.82
N VAL A 51 -15.17 -1.25 -2.83
CA VAL A 51 -15.90 -1.59 -4.04
C VAL A 51 -15.04 -2.48 -4.95
N GLU A 52 -15.71 -3.38 -5.68
CA GLU A 52 -15.12 -4.23 -6.72
C GLU A 52 -15.09 -3.52 -8.08
#